data_AF-A0A7Y2ZV59-F1
#
_entry.id   AF-A0A7Y2ZV59-F1
#
_cell.length_a   1.000
_cell.length_b   1.000
_cell.length_c   1.000
_cell.angle_alpha   90.00
_cell.angle_beta   90.00
_cell.angle_gamma   90.00
#
_symmetry.space_group_name_H-M   'P 1'
#
loop_
_entity.id
_entity.type
_entity.pdbx_description
1 polymer ?
#
loop_
_entity_poly.entity_id
_entity_poly.type
_entity_poly.pdbx_seq_one_letter_code
_entity_poly.pdbx_strand_id
1 'polypeptide(L)'
;MQQNVDDILVDEIDGRLDDLFAEDKDPQKADGESGDTKDYPLKELKAVILSIDWEITDDAMKRLADQVAGLKKRYKDDKVLVILLQLLGSIGEYIRVNKGKSHPDSFKFLNSLFKKLDKIVCTKDISEAEKKKIISLEVNNYKVLKGKLTPQKSVTQKKKQVKPVTKTKVDKTDVLPIEVFSDAMDQIRQLIRSEFKALREELRLLRERK
;
A
#
# COMPACT_ATOMS: atom_id res chain seq x y z
N MET A 1 -45.93 -32.40 17.12
CA MET A 1 -45.81 -31.15 16.35
C MET A 1 -44.46 -30.56 16.70
N GLN A 2 -43.43 -30.88 15.91
CA GLN A 2 -42.06 -30.41 16.13
C GLN A 2 -41.93 -29.11 15.33
N GLN A 3 -42.08 -27.96 15.98
CA GLN A 3 -41.82 -26.68 15.31
C GLN A 3 -40.31 -26.55 15.11
N ASN A 4 -39.96 -26.29 13.86
CA ASN A 4 -38.62 -26.34 13.32
C ASN A 4 -37.80 -25.18 13.91
N VAL A 5 -36.84 -25.50 14.77
CA VAL A 5 -36.00 -24.51 15.48
C VAL A 5 -35.16 -23.69 14.49
N ASP A 6 -34.94 -24.23 13.29
CA ASP A 6 -34.20 -23.58 12.21
C ASP A 6 -34.96 -22.40 11.58
N ASP A 7 -36.30 -22.46 11.45
CA ASP A 7 -37.08 -21.34 10.89
C ASP A 7 -37.10 -20.14 11.85
N ILE A 8 -37.16 -20.40 13.16
CA ILE A 8 -37.15 -19.35 14.20
C ILE A 8 -35.81 -18.59 14.18
N LEU A 9 -34.70 -19.29 13.93
CA LEU A 9 -33.38 -18.67 13.85
C LEU A 9 -33.17 -17.89 12.56
N VAL A 10 -33.76 -18.34 11.43
CA VAL A 10 -33.68 -17.61 10.16
C VAL A 10 -34.48 -16.33 10.22
N ASP A 11 -35.69 -16.34 10.76
CA ASP A 11 -36.50 -15.11 10.97
C ASP A 11 -35.83 -14.13 11.94
N GLU A 12 -35.14 -14.62 12.98
CA GLU A 12 -34.42 -13.76 13.92
C GLU A 12 -33.14 -13.17 13.31
N ILE A 13 -32.46 -13.90 12.42
CA ILE A 13 -31.31 -13.40 11.68
C ILE A 13 -31.75 -12.39 10.62
N ASP A 14 -32.81 -12.66 9.86
CA ASP A 14 -33.34 -11.73 8.85
C ASP A 14 -33.87 -10.45 9.50
N GLY A 15 -34.58 -10.55 10.63
CA GLY A 15 -35.02 -9.38 11.39
C GLY A 15 -33.86 -8.54 11.93
N ARG A 16 -32.77 -9.17 12.38
CA ARG A 16 -31.56 -8.46 12.84
C ARG A 16 -30.73 -7.89 11.68
N LEU A 17 -30.82 -8.49 10.50
CA LEU A 17 -30.20 -7.97 9.28
C LEU A 17 -30.98 -6.74 8.80
N ASP A 18 -32.31 -6.82 8.77
CA ASP A 18 -33.16 -5.69 8.44
C ASP A 18 -33.00 -4.55 9.46
N ASP A 19 -32.85 -4.80 10.76
CA ASP A 19 -32.56 -3.73 11.74
C ASP A 19 -31.14 -3.13 11.58
N LEU A 20 -30.17 -3.91 11.09
CA LEU A 20 -28.79 -3.45 10.87
C LEU A 20 -28.63 -2.67 9.56
N PHE A 21 -29.47 -2.97 8.56
CA PHE A 21 -29.50 -2.33 7.24
C PHE A 21 -30.74 -1.46 7.02
N ALA A 22 -31.65 -1.36 7.99
CA ALA A 22 -32.69 -0.34 8.09
C ALA A 22 -32.00 0.97 8.43
N GLU A 23 -31.35 1.46 7.38
CA GLU A 23 -31.12 2.85 7.06
C GLU A 23 -31.92 3.77 7.97
N ASP A 24 -31.19 4.38 8.91
CA ASP A 24 -31.41 5.75 9.32
C ASP A 24 -31.75 6.57 8.06
N LYS A 25 -33.04 6.64 7.76
CA LYS A 25 -33.65 7.65 6.90
C LYS A 25 -33.74 8.97 7.67
N ASP A 26 -32.61 9.36 8.24
CA ASP A 26 -32.33 10.72 8.64
C ASP A 26 -30.91 11.03 8.13
N PRO A 27 -30.71 12.03 7.26
CA PRO A 27 -29.41 12.33 6.65
C PRO A 27 -28.42 12.97 7.65
N GLN A 28 -28.38 12.51 8.90
CA GLN A 28 -27.53 13.03 9.96
C GLN A 28 -26.85 11.91 10.77
N LYS A 29 -25.90 11.21 10.13
CA LYS A 29 -24.51 10.95 10.60
C LYS A 29 -23.99 9.62 10.06
N ALA A 30 -23.13 9.73 9.06
CA ALA A 30 -21.94 8.92 9.02
C ALA A 30 -20.77 9.90 8.86
N ASP A 31 -20.02 10.13 9.95
CA ASP A 31 -18.71 10.76 9.93
C ASP A 31 -17.66 9.84 9.28
N GLY A 32 -18.02 9.21 8.15
CA GLY A 32 -17.04 9.01 7.11
C GLY A 32 -16.67 10.40 6.62
N GLU A 33 -15.42 10.79 6.74
CA GLU A 33 -14.85 11.90 5.97
C GLU A 33 -15.01 11.61 4.46
N SER A 34 -16.24 11.69 3.93
CA SER A 34 -16.49 12.33 2.66
C SER A 34 -16.28 13.81 2.88
N GLY A 35 -15.01 14.17 3.18
CA GLY A 35 -14.54 15.50 2.96
C GLY A 35 -14.89 15.84 1.52
N ASP A 36 -15.47 17.02 1.35
CA ASP A 36 -15.69 17.67 0.08
C ASP A 36 -14.40 17.60 -0.77
N THR A 37 -14.24 16.51 -1.52
CA THR A 37 -13.07 16.24 -2.37
C THR A 37 -13.32 16.80 -3.76
N LYS A 38 -14.05 17.90 -3.86
CA LYS A 38 -14.25 18.58 -5.14
C LYS A 38 -13.07 19.49 -5.47
N ASP A 39 -12.25 19.88 -4.49
CA ASP A 39 -11.12 20.81 -4.70
C ASP A 39 -9.75 20.35 -4.14
N TYR A 40 -9.51 19.04 -4.01
CA TYR A 40 -8.18 18.54 -3.63
C TYR A 40 -7.23 18.45 -4.85
N PRO A 41 -6.14 19.23 -4.93
CA PRO A 41 -5.31 19.35 -6.14
C PRO A 41 -4.60 18.07 -6.59
N LEU A 42 -4.43 17.09 -5.69
CA LEU A 42 -3.75 15.83 -5.97
C LEU A 42 -4.70 14.62 -5.91
N LYS A 43 -6.02 14.83 -5.99
CA LYS A 43 -7.03 13.76 -5.88
C LYS A 43 -6.79 12.63 -6.88
N GLU A 44 -6.58 12.99 -8.14
CA GLU A 44 -6.34 12.02 -9.21
C GLU A 44 -5.04 11.24 -8.99
N LEU A 45 -3.98 11.91 -8.53
CA LEU A 45 -2.72 11.24 -8.19
C LEU A 45 -2.91 10.25 -7.03
N LYS A 46 -3.66 10.64 -5.99
CA LYS A 46 -3.98 9.78 -4.85
C LYS A 46 -4.76 8.54 -5.29
N ALA A 47 -5.77 8.73 -6.15
CA ALA A 47 -6.58 7.64 -6.67
C ALA A 47 -5.72 6.63 -7.45
N VAL A 48 -4.82 7.12 -8.31
CA VAL A 48 -3.90 6.27 -9.08
C VAL A 48 -2.94 5.50 -8.17
N ILE A 49 -2.37 6.15 -7.14
CA ILE A 49 -1.45 5.47 -6.21
C ILE A 49 -2.17 4.36 -5.44
N LEU A 50 -3.41 4.61 -4.98
CA LEU A 50 -4.23 3.57 -4.36
C LEU A 50 -4.47 2.42 -5.33
N SER A 51 -4.82 2.70 -6.59
CA SER A 51 -4.94 1.63 -7.61
C SER A 51 -3.68 0.79 -7.73
N ILE A 52 -2.49 1.40 -7.67
CA ILE A 52 -1.20 0.69 -7.72
C ILE A 52 -0.95 -0.16 -6.47
N ASP A 53 -1.38 0.31 -5.29
CA ASP A 53 -1.27 -0.46 -4.04
C ASP A 53 -2.09 -1.76 -4.10
N TRP A 54 -3.21 -1.75 -4.83
CA TRP A 54 -4.05 -2.94 -5.06
C TRP A 54 -3.54 -3.80 -6.21
N GLU A 55 -3.22 -3.21 -7.36
CA GLU A 55 -2.75 -3.93 -8.55
C GLU A 55 -1.86 -3.06 -9.45
N ILE A 56 -0.73 -3.63 -9.86
CA ILE A 56 0.21 -2.96 -10.77
C ILE A 56 -0.17 -3.29 -12.22
N THR A 57 -1.10 -2.51 -12.78
CA THR A 57 -1.53 -2.63 -14.18
C THR A 57 -0.81 -1.61 -15.07
N ASP A 58 -0.67 -1.92 -16.36
CA ASP A 58 -0.05 -0.98 -17.32
C ASP A 58 -0.84 0.33 -17.42
N ASP A 59 -2.17 0.25 -17.32
CA ASP A 59 -3.05 1.42 -17.31
C ASP A 59 -2.86 2.28 -16.05
N ALA A 60 -2.75 1.68 -14.86
CA ALA A 60 -2.48 2.42 -13.63
C ALA A 60 -1.11 3.12 -13.70
N MET A 61 -0.08 2.45 -14.22
CA MET A 61 1.25 3.04 -14.38
C MET A 61 1.30 4.15 -15.44
N LYS A 62 0.54 4.02 -16.53
CA LYS A 62 0.38 5.08 -17.53
C LYS A 62 -0.31 6.31 -16.94
N ARG A 63 -1.43 6.10 -16.22
CA ARG A 63 -2.14 7.18 -15.52
C ARG A 63 -1.23 7.87 -14.50
N LEU A 64 -0.36 7.13 -13.80
CA LEU A 64 0.62 7.73 -12.88
C LEU A 64 1.57 8.66 -13.63
N ALA A 65 2.12 8.22 -14.76
CA ALA A 65 3.01 9.02 -15.58
C ALA A 65 2.31 10.31 -16.09
N ASP A 66 1.07 10.18 -16.56
CA ASP A 66 0.27 11.32 -17.04
C ASP A 66 -0.04 12.33 -15.93
N GLN A 67 -0.43 11.84 -14.73
CA GLN A 67 -0.67 12.70 -13.57
C GLN A 67 0.59 13.42 -13.12
N VAL A 68 1.74 12.72 -13.05
CA VAL A 68 3.03 13.34 -12.71
C VAL A 68 3.40 14.42 -13.73
N ALA A 69 3.23 14.16 -15.03
CA ALA A 69 3.53 15.13 -16.08
C ALA A 69 2.60 16.36 -16.00
N GLY A 70 1.30 16.16 -15.77
CA GLY A 70 0.33 17.24 -15.58
C GLY A 70 0.66 18.11 -14.37
N LEU A 71 0.96 17.49 -13.23
CA LEU A 71 1.30 18.21 -12.00
C LEU A 71 2.62 18.98 -12.11
N LYS A 72 3.62 18.46 -12.84
CA LYS A 72 4.86 19.22 -13.11
C LYS A 72 4.60 20.50 -13.87
N LYS A 73 3.66 20.47 -14.83
CA LYS A 73 3.25 21.68 -15.56
C LYS A 73 2.52 22.66 -14.64
N ARG A 74 1.65 22.15 -13.76
CA ARG A 74 0.88 22.95 -12.79
C ARG A 74 1.76 23.64 -11.74
N TYR A 75 2.79 22.96 -11.24
CA TYR A 75 3.69 23.45 -10.19
C TYR A 75 5.07 23.89 -10.72
N LYS A 76 5.18 24.26 -11.99
CA LYS A 76 6.44 24.59 -12.66
C LYS A 76 7.29 25.65 -11.94
N ASP A 77 6.63 26.56 -11.21
CA ASP A 77 7.27 27.67 -10.50
C ASP A 77 7.84 27.25 -9.13
N ASP A 78 7.39 26.12 -8.57
CA ASP A 78 7.93 25.54 -7.34
C ASP A 78 8.91 24.39 -7.67
N LYS A 79 10.21 24.73 -7.68
CA LYS A 79 11.30 23.77 -7.95
C LYS A 79 11.25 22.56 -7.01
N VAL A 80 10.78 22.72 -5.78
CA VAL A 80 10.71 21.63 -4.80
C VAL A 80 9.66 20.60 -5.22
N LEU A 81 8.47 21.08 -5.56
CA LEU A 81 7.38 20.22 -6.05
C LEU A 81 7.79 19.52 -7.35
N VAL A 82 8.45 20.23 -8.27
CA VAL A 82 8.93 19.64 -9.54
C VAL A 82 9.93 18.50 -9.29
N ILE A 83 10.87 18.66 -8.34
CA ILE A 83 11.83 17.61 -8.00
C ILE A 83 11.15 16.40 -7.35
N LEU A 84 10.20 16.62 -6.41
CA LEU A 84 9.44 15.53 -5.81
C LEU A 84 8.65 14.74 -6.87
N LEU A 85 8.01 15.44 -7.80
CA LEU A 85 7.32 14.83 -8.93
C LEU A 85 8.29 14.11 -9.88
N GLN A 86 9.53 14.60 -10.04
CA GLN A 86 10.57 13.91 -10.81
C GLN A 86 10.98 12.59 -10.15
N LEU A 87 11.15 12.58 -8.83
CA LEU A 87 11.42 11.37 -8.06
C LEU A 87 10.25 10.38 -8.15
N LEU A 88 9.01 10.87 -8.01
CA LEU A 88 7.79 10.06 -8.15
C LEU A 88 7.69 9.40 -9.53
N GLY A 89 7.96 10.16 -10.60
CA GLY A 89 8.01 9.61 -11.96
C GLY A 89 9.13 8.58 -12.15
N SER A 90 10.30 8.82 -11.56
CA SER A 90 11.44 7.89 -11.68
C SER A 90 11.19 6.56 -10.97
N ILE A 91 10.59 6.59 -9.77
CA ILE A 91 10.24 5.36 -9.05
C ILE A 91 9.02 4.68 -9.69
N GLY A 92 8.04 5.45 -10.18
CA GLY A 92 6.92 4.92 -10.94
C GLY A 92 7.40 4.15 -12.18
N GLU A 93 8.35 4.71 -12.93
CA GLU A 93 8.93 4.03 -14.09
C GLU A 93 9.66 2.73 -13.69
N TYR A 94 10.40 2.76 -12.59
CA TYR A 94 11.02 1.55 -12.05
C TYR A 94 9.99 0.46 -11.72
N ILE A 95 8.88 0.84 -11.05
CA ILE A 95 7.79 -0.08 -10.72
C ILE A 95 7.12 -0.60 -12.00
N ARG A 96 6.96 0.23 -13.03
CA ARG A 96 6.36 -0.16 -14.32
C ARG A 96 7.17 -1.22 -15.03
N VAL A 97 8.50 -1.06 -15.06
CA VAL A 97 9.41 -2.00 -15.72
C VAL A 97 9.51 -3.33 -14.96
N ASN A 98 9.49 -3.29 -13.63
CA ASN A 98 9.68 -4.48 -12.81
C ASN A 98 8.36 -5.14 -12.35
N LYS A 99 7.22 -4.45 -12.44
CA LYS A 99 5.87 -4.88 -12.05
C LYS A 99 5.88 -5.62 -10.69
N GLY A 100 5.32 -6.83 -10.62
CA GLY A 100 5.29 -7.64 -9.41
C GLY A 100 6.65 -8.12 -8.89
N LYS A 101 7.75 -7.91 -9.64
CA LYS A 101 9.13 -8.17 -9.19
C LYS A 101 9.81 -6.95 -8.59
N SER A 102 9.10 -5.82 -8.52
CA SER A 102 9.64 -4.59 -7.94
C SER A 102 9.96 -4.79 -6.46
N HIS A 103 11.12 -4.30 -6.02
CA HIS A 103 11.52 -4.40 -4.62
C HIS A 103 10.47 -3.70 -3.72
N PRO A 104 10.03 -4.31 -2.59
CA PRO A 104 8.99 -3.74 -1.71
C PRO A 104 9.28 -2.31 -1.24
N ASP A 105 10.55 -1.98 -0.99
CA ASP A 105 10.96 -0.61 -0.63
C ASP A 105 10.62 0.43 -1.70
N SER A 106 10.41 0.04 -2.97
CA SER A 106 9.98 0.94 -4.05
C SER A 106 8.57 1.47 -3.84
N PHE A 107 7.65 0.60 -3.40
CA PHE A 107 6.27 0.99 -3.07
C PHE A 107 6.22 1.84 -1.80
N LYS A 108 7.01 1.47 -0.79
CA LYS A 108 7.17 2.29 0.43
C LYS A 108 7.68 3.69 0.09
N PHE A 109 8.64 3.78 -0.83
CA PHE A 109 9.20 5.04 -1.28
C PHE A 109 8.21 5.86 -2.12
N LEU A 110 7.47 5.24 -3.04
CA LEU A 110 6.40 5.89 -3.81
C LEU A 110 5.36 6.52 -2.87
N ASN A 111 4.89 5.77 -1.87
CA ASN A 111 3.92 6.25 -0.88
C ASN A 111 4.49 7.35 0.02
N SER A 112 5.76 7.23 0.44
CA SER A 112 6.46 8.28 1.19
C SER A 112 6.52 9.59 0.39
N LEU A 113 6.96 9.52 -0.87
CA LEU A 113 7.03 10.67 -1.77
C LEU A 113 5.67 11.35 -1.92
N PHE A 114 4.61 10.58 -2.13
CA PHE A 114 3.26 11.12 -2.23
C PHE A 114 2.82 11.82 -0.94
N LYS A 115 3.02 11.20 0.23
CA LYS A 115 2.68 11.84 1.52
C LYS A 115 3.44 13.15 1.75
N LYS A 116 4.70 13.24 1.31
CA LYS A 116 5.47 14.49 1.39
C LYS A 116 4.95 15.54 0.42
N LEU A 117 4.61 15.14 -0.81
CA LEU A 117 4.01 16.01 -1.81
C LEU A 117 2.68 16.56 -1.30
N ASP A 118 1.79 15.69 -0.82
CA ASP A 118 0.49 16.04 -0.24
C ASP A 118 0.65 17.01 0.93
N LYS A 119 1.57 16.73 1.86
CA LYS A 119 1.88 17.65 2.95
C LYS A 119 2.27 19.04 2.44
N ILE A 120 3.12 19.13 1.42
CA ILE A 120 3.58 20.44 0.89
C ILE A 120 2.47 21.18 0.16
N VAL A 121 1.60 20.48 -0.56
CA VAL A 121 0.49 21.10 -1.30
C VAL A 121 -0.64 21.54 -0.35
N CYS A 122 -0.92 20.78 0.71
CA CYS A 122 -2.00 21.06 1.64
C CYS A 122 -1.62 22.02 2.78
N THR A 123 -0.33 22.21 3.05
CA THR A 123 0.14 23.11 4.11
C THR A 123 0.47 24.49 3.55
N LYS A 124 -0.30 25.52 3.93
CA LYS A 124 -0.16 26.90 3.42
C LYS A 124 1.14 27.61 3.83
N ASP A 125 1.82 27.16 4.90
CA ASP A 125 2.95 27.87 5.52
C ASP A 125 4.23 27.03 5.67
N ILE A 126 4.59 26.21 4.67
CA ILE A 126 5.92 25.55 4.69
C ILE A 126 6.98 26.51 4.16
N SER A 127 7.92 26.87 5.04
CA SER A 127 9.12 27.65 4.67
C SER A 127 9.96 26.94 3.60
N GLU A 128 10.58 27.72 2.70
CA GLU A 128 11.53 27.23 1.69
C GLU A 128 12.64 26.35 2.30
N ALA A 129 13.10 26.66 3.51
CA ALA A 129 14.13 25.89 4.20
C ALA A 129 13.65 24.47 4.54
N GLU A 130 12.40 24.34 4.96
CA GLU A 130 11.79 23.07 5.30
C GLU A 130 11.48 22.24 4.04
N LYS A 131 11.02 22.89 2.97
CA LYS A 131 10.89 22.25 1.64
C LYS A 131 12.24 21.69 1.15
N LYS A 132 13.33 22.45 1.26
CA LYS A 132 14.69 21.99 0.87
C LYS A 132 15.18 20.82 1.73
N LYS A 133 14.88 20.83 3.03
CA LYS A 133 15.21 19.73 3.95
C LYS A 133 14.48 18.45 3.56
N ILE A 134 13.19 18.54 3.20
CA ILE A 134 12.39 17.40 2.71
C ILE A 134 13.03 16.81 1.45
N ILE A 135 13.38 17.63 0.45
CA ILE A 135 14.02 17.12 -0.77
C ILE A 135 15.35 16.44 -0.46
N SER A 136 16.19 17.06 0.36
CA SER A 136 17.55 16.56 0.62
C SER A 136 17.52 15.17 1.24
N LEU A 137 16.58 14.97 2.17
CA LEU A 137 16.31 13.68 2.78
C LEU A 137 15.81 12.66 1.74
N GLU A 138 14.88 13.06 0.88
CA GLU A 138 14.26 12.15 -0.07
C GLU A 138 15.18 11.78 -1.24
N VAL A 139 16.03 12.70 -1.68
CA VAL A 139 17.09 12.41 -2.66
C VAL A 139 18.10 11.42 -2.05
N ASN A 140 18.42 11.53 -0.77
CA ASN A 140 19.29 10.57 -0.11
C ASN A 140 18.62 9.18 -0.01
N ASN A 141 17.36 9.13 0.41
CA ASN A 141 16.57 7.91 0.44
C ASN A 141 16.50 7.26 -0.95
N TYR A 142 16.32 8.05 -2.01
CA TYR A 142 16.36 7.55 -3.38
C TYR A 142 17.72 6.97 -3.77
N LYS A 143 18.83 7.59 -3.34
CA LYS A 143 20.19 7.05 -3.59
C LYS A 143 20.41 5.72 -2.88
N VAL A 144 20.02 5.63 -1.61
CA VAL A 144 20.09 4.39 -0.82
C VAL A 144 19.25 3.31 -1.48
N LEU A 145 18.01 3.64 -1.86
CA LEU A 145 17.12 2.73 -2.58
C LEU A 145 17.77 2.29 -3.89
N LYS A 146 18.23 3.21 -4.73
CA LYS A 146 18.88 2.90 -6.03
C LYS A 146 20.06 1.95 -5.87
N GLY A 147 20.87 2.08 -4.81
CA GLY A 147 21.94 1.12 -4.51
C GLY A 147 21.44 -0.30 -4.24
N LYS A 148 20.26 -0.45 -3.64
CA LYS A 148 19.59 -1.76 -3.45
C LYS A 148 18.91 -2.28 -4.73
N LEU A 149 18.47 -1.38 -5.61
CA LEU A 149 17.75 -1.72 -6.86
C LEU A 149 18.69 -2.06 -8.02
N THR A 150 19.95 -1.62 -7.99
CA THR A 150 20.95 -2.07 -8.96
C THR A 150 21.34 -3.51 -8.67
N PRO A 151 21.24 -4.44 -9.64
CA PRO A 151 21.81 -5.78 -9.49
C PRO A 151 23.32 -5.65 -9.39
N GLN A 152 23.82 -5.58 -8.16
CA GLN A 152 25.24 -5.59 -7.89
C GLN A 152 25.73 -6.99 -8.27
N LYS A 153 26.42 -7.12 -9.41
CA LYS A 153 27.42 -8.17 -9.61
C LYS A 153 28.25 -8.19 -8.33
N SER A 154 28.15 -9.28 -7.60
CA SER A 154 28.88 -9.56 -6.37
C SER A 154 30.36 -9.31 -6.60
N VAL A 155 30.84 -8.15 -6.16
CA VAL A 155 32.28 -7.91 -6.05
C VAL A 155 32.69 -8.53 -4.72
N THR A 156 33.13 -9.78 -4.82
CA THR A 156 33.86 -10.51 -3.79
C THR A 156 34.88 -9.59 -3.11
N GLN A 157 34.57 -9.11 -1.91
CA GLN A 157 35.58 -8.50 -1.04
C GLN A 157 36.39 -9.62 -0.38
N LYS A 158 37.46 -10.01 -1.07
CA LYS A 158 38.60 -10.73 -0.49
C LYS A 158 39.38 -9.73 0.37
N LYS A 159 39.18 -9.72 1.69
CA LYS A 159 40.15 -9.15 2.64
C LYS A 159 40.57 -10.20 3.66
N LYS A 160 41.87 -10.51 3.60
CA LYS A 160 42.62 -11.41 4.48
C LYS A 160 42.56 -10.91 5.94
N GLN A 161 42.20 -11.86 6.81
CA GLN A 161 42.72 -12.16 8.15
C GLN A 161 43.58 -11.09 8.87
N VAL A 162 43.13 -10.73 10.08
CA VAL A 162 43.92 -10.86 11.32
C VAL A 162 42.96 -11.00 12.52
N LYS A 163 43.18 -12.04 13.33
CA LYS A 163 42.66 -12.28 14.70
C LYS A 163 43.89 -12.14 15.65
N PRO A 164 43.79 -11.77 16.95
CA PRO A 164 43.10 -12.60 17.96
C PRO A 164 42.38 -11.91 19.16
N VAL A 165 41.34 -12.60 19.66
CA VAL A 165 40.98 -12.90 21.08
C VAL A 165 40.70 -11.68 22.01
N THR A 166 39.50 -11.44 22.58
CA THR A 166 38.87 -12.21 23.69
C THR A 166 37.42 -11.76 23.95
N LYS A 167 36.55 -12.76 24.13
CA LYS A 167 35.26 -12.88 24.88
C LYS A 167 34.66 -11.63 25.55
N THR A 168 33.38 -11.35 25.25
CA THR A 168 32.33 -11.01 26.23
C THR A 168 30.98 -11.50 25.69
N LYS A 169 30.14 -11.98 26.59
CA LYS A 169 28.89 -12.75 26.42
C LYS A 169 27.68 -11.82 26.58
N VAL A 170 26.51 -12.24 26.07
CA VAL A 170 25.14 -11.67 26.27
C VAL A 170 24.87 -10.47 25.33
N ASP A 171 23.84 -10.43 24.47
CA ASP A 171 22.44 -10.86 24.59
C ASP A 171 21.87 -11.36 23.24
N LYS A 172 20.84 -12.22 23.31
CA LYS A 172 20.23 -12.89 22.16
C LYS A 172 19.46 -11.91 21.29
N THR A 173 19.85 -11.86 20.03
CA THR A 173 19.18 -11.14 18.95
C THR A 173 17.88 -11.86 18.63
N ASP A 174 16.75 -11.22 18.92
CA ASP A 174 15.42 -11.63 18.48
C ASP A 174 15.30 -11.33 16.97
N VAL A 175 15.81 -12.25 16.15
CA VAL A 175 15.60 -12.25 14.71
C VAL A 175 14.50 -13.26 14.43
N LEU A 176 13.27 -12.77 14.39
CA LEU A 176 12.11 -13.53 13.92
C LEU A 176 12.38 -13.99 12.47
N PRO A 177 12.42 -15.31 12.19
CA PRO A 177 12.80 -15.81 10.88
C PRO A 177 11.71 -15.53 9.83
N ILE A 178 12.11 -14.97 8.69
CA ILE A 178 11.29 -14.76 7.49
C ILE A 178 10.60 -16.06 7.03
N GLU A 179 11.12 -17.22 7.40
CA GLU A 179 10.52 -18.54 7.13
C GLU A 179 9.19 -18.75 7.87
N VAL A 180 9.07 -18.28 9.13
CA VAL A 180 7.82 -18.40 9.91
C VAL A 180 6.68 -17.60 9.26
N PHE A 181 7.02 -16.49 8.62
CA PHE A 181 6.05 -15.67 7.90
C PHE A 181 5.57 -16.36 6.61
N SER A 182 6.45 -17.07 5.89
CA SER A 182 6.06 -17.82 4.69
C SER A 182 5.07 -18.94 5.03
N ASP A 183 5.35 -19.67 6.10
CA ASP A 183 4.48 -20.75 6.56
C ASP A 183 3.11 -20.23 7.01
N ALA A 184 3.08 -19.10 7.74
CA ALA A 184 1.83 -18.46 8.13
C ALA A 184 1.01 -17.99 6.91
N MET A 185 1.67 -17.42 5.89
CA MET A 185 1.00 -16.98 4.66
C MET A 185 0.46 -18.14 3.84
N ASP A 186 1.16 -19.27 3.77
CA ASP A 186 0.68 -20.46 3.08
C ASP A 186 -0.50 -21.11 3.80
N GLN A 187 -0.50 -21.12 5.15
CA GLN A 187 -1.65 -21.55 5.94
C GLN A 187 -2.89 -20.69 5.67
N ILE A 188 -2.74 -19.36 5.68
CA ILE A 188 -3.84 -18.43 5.35
C ILE A 188 -4.35 -18.69 3.94
N ARG A 189 -3.44 -18.90 2.98
CA ARG A 189 -3.82 -19.18 1.58
C ARG A 189 -4.58 -20.49 1.43
N GLN A 190 -4.21 -21.52 2.18
CA GLN A 190 -4.92 -22.80 2.16
C GLN A 190 -6.31 -22.68 2.80
N LEU A 191 -6.41 -21.99 3.93
CA LEU A 191 -7.68 -21.78 4.63
C LEU A 191 -8.69 -21.03 3.75
N ILE A 192 -8.26 -19.92 3.13
CA ILE A 192 -9.13 -19.16 2.22
C ILE A 192 -9.62 -20.07 1.08
N ARG A 193 -8.74 -20.88 0.48
CA ARG A 193 -9.13 -21.79 -0.61
C ARG A 193 -10.10 -22.87 -0.17
N SER A 194 -9.94 -23.44 1.03
CA SER A 194 -10.86 -24.45 1.54
C SER A 194 -12.23 -23.85 1.85
N GLU A 195 -12.27 -22.69 2.51
CA GLU A 195 -13.51 -22.00 2.82
C GLU A 195 -14.27 -21.62 1.54
N PHE A 196 -13.59 -21.02 0.55
CA PHE A 196 -14.23 -20.69 -0.72
C PHE A 196 -14.74 -21.93 -1.48
N LYS A 197 -14.07 -23.08 -1.34
CA LYS A 197 -14.55 -24.33 -1.94
C LYS A 197 -15.80 -24.85 -1.23
N ALA A 198 -15.81 -24.81 0.10
CA ALA A 198 -16.97 -25.22 0.91
C ALA A 198 -18.20 -24.34 0.60
N LEU A 199 -18.03 -23.02 0.62
CA LEU A 199 -19.07 -22.05 0.26
C LEU A 199 -19.61 -22.26 -1.17
N ARG A 200 -18.72 -22.61 -2.11
CA ARG A 200 -19.12 -22.89 -3.50
C ARG A 200 -19.91 -24.19 -3.63
N GLU A 201 -19.60 -25.21 -2.84
CA GLU A 201 -20.38 -26.45 -2.80
C GLU A 201 -21.73 -26.24 -2.12
N GLU A 202 -21.76 -25.48 -1.03
CA GLU A 202 -22.98 -25.13 -0.32
C GLU A 202 -23.95 -24.31 -1.20
N LEU A 203 -23.44 -23.29 -1.91
CA LEU A 203 -24.22 -22.55 -2.91
C LEU A 203 -24.70 -23.42 -4.07
N ARG A 204 -23.97 -24.49 -4.43
CA ARG A 204 -24.40 -25.45 -5.46
C ARG A 204 -25.55 -26.31 -4.94
N LEU A 205 -25.47 -26.78 -3.70
CA LEU A 205 -26.53 -27.58 -3.07
C LEU A 205 -27.80 -26.76 -2.84
N LEU A 206 -27.67 -25.49 -2.44
CA LEU A 206 -28.79 -24.56 -2.31
C LEU A 206 -29.48 -24.27 -3.65
N ARG A 207 -28.72 -24.30 -4.75
CA ARG A 207 -29.27 -24.13 -6.11
C ARG A 207 -29.97 -25.40 -6.62
N GLU A 208 -29.52 -26.58 -6.21
CA GLU A 208 -30.13 -27.87 -6.59
C GLU A 208 -31.34 -28.23 -5.69
N ARG A 209 -31.53 -27.53 -4.57
CA ARG A 209 -32.69 -27.66 -3.66
C ARG A 209 -33.91 -26.78 -4.04
N LYS A 210 -33.82 -25.99 -5.10
CA LYS A 210 -34.85 -25.04 -5.56
C LYS A 210 -35.44 -25.52 -6.89
#